data_AF-A0A4R1VVM9-F1
#
_entry.id   AF-A0A4R1VVM9-F1
#
_cell.length_a   1.000
_cell.length_b   1.000
_cell.length_c   1.000
_cell.angle_alpha   90.00
_cell.angle_beta   90.00
_cell.angle_gamma   90.00
#
_symmetry.space_group_name_H-M   'P 1'
#
loop_
_entity.id
_entity.type
_entity.pdbx_description
1 polymer ?
#
loop_
_entity_poly.entity_id
_entity_poly.type
_entity_poly.pdbx_seq_one_letter_code
_entity_poly.pdbx_strand_id
1 'polypeptide(L)'
;EDGFVLSGKSNMAEISRDPLDLVRQTLSEHQYPDGFVLFLGTLFAPVQDRDEEGRGFTHKVGDVVTIESDRLGQLTNRVVTSRDAAPWSTGIGALYANLLSRGLLKA
;
A
#
# COMPACT_ATOMS: atom_id res chain seq x y z
N GLU A 1 -18.11 7.23 15.38
CA GLU A 1 -17.55 6.08 14.64
C GLU A 1 -18.16 4.81 15.20
N ASP A 2 -18.32 3.76 14.38
CA ASP A 2 -19.01 2.50 14.74
C ASP A 2 -18.13 1.51 15.52
N GLY A 3 -16.90 1.90 15.87
CA GLY A 3 -15.99 1.10 16.71
C GLY A 3 -15.37 -0.10 16.00
N PHE A 4 -15.58 -0.26 14.70
CA PHE A 4 -15.02 -1.36 13.93
C PHE A 4 -13.49 -1.21 13.80
N VAL A 5 -12.75 -2.24 14.21
CA VAL A 5 -11.29 -2.30 14.09
C VAL A 5 -10.92 -3.61 13.42
N LEU A 6 -10.07 -3.51 12.40
CA LEU A 6 -9.52 -4.65 11.70
C LEU A 6 -7.99 -4.48 11.62
N SER A 7 -7.26 -5.50 12.04
CA SER A 7 -5.80 -5.53 12.07
C SER A 7 -5.30 -6.81 11.43
N GLY A 8 -4.27 -6.68 10.61
CA GLY A 8 -3.62 -7.79 9.93
C GLY A 8 -2.13 -7.52 9.80
N LYS A 9 -1.35 -8.57 9.62
CA LYS A 9 0.08 -8.49 9.32
C LYS A 9 0.35 -9.29 8.06
N SER A 10 1.29 -8.81 7.25
CA SER A 10 1.79 -9.54 6.08
C SER A 10 3.30 -9.64 6.20
N ASN A 11 3.82 -10.86 6.13
CA ASN A 11 5.26 -11.09 6.14
C ASN A 11 5.75 -11.19 4.69
N MET A 12 6.69 -10.32 4.29
CA MET A 12 7.24 -10.35 2.94
C MET A 12 7.98 -11.65 2.61
N ALA A 13 8.39 -12.44 3.61
CA ALA A 13 8.96 -13.77 3.40
C ALA A 13 7.94 -14.80 2.87
N GLU A 14 6.64 -14.53 2.96
CA GLU A 14 5.55 -15.43 2.57
C GLU A 14 4.97 -15.11 1.19
N ILE A 15 5.54 -14.13 0.47
CA ILE A 15 5.13 -13.85 -0.90
C ILE A 15 5.42 -15.05 -1.80
N SER A 16 4.50 -15.36 -2.72
CA SER A 16 4.59 -16.51 -3.61
C SER A 16 5.66 -16.37 -4.71
N ARG A 17 6.19 -15.17 -4.93
CA ARG A 17 7.18 -14.85 -5.97
C ARG A 17 8.22 -13.89 -5.41
N ASP A 18 9.49 -14.20 -5.65
CA ASP A 18 10.59 -13.32 -5.22
C ASP A 18 10.44 -11.92 -5.86
N PRO A 19 10.60 -10.83 -5.09
CA PRO A 19 10.49 -9.47 -5.61
C PRO A 19 11.43 -9.18 -6.79
N LEU A 20 12.64 -9.75 -6.82
CA LEU A 20 13.58 -9.56 -7.92
C LEU A 20 13.14 -10.28 -9.19
N ASP A 21 12.45 -11.41 -9.06
CA ASP A 21 11.85 -12.09 -10.21
C ASP A 21 10.69 -11.29 -10.79
N LEU A 22 9.88 -10.67 -9.94
CA LEU A 22 8.82 -9.77 -10.39
C LEU A 22 9.38 -8.53 -11.11
N VAL A 23 10.50 -7.98 -10.64
CA VAL A 23 11.21 -6.88 -11.32
C VAL A 23 11.71 -7.32 -12.70
N ARG A 24 12.37 -8.48 -12.79
CA ARG A 24 12.83 -9.04 -14.07
C ARG A 24 11.70 -9.25 -15.06
N GLN A 25 10.57 -9.81 -14.60
CA GLN A 25 9.38 -10.03 -15.43
C GLN A 25 8.76 -8.72 -15.91
N THR A 26 8.69 -7.70 -15.04
CA THR A 26 8.16 -6.38 -15.40
C THR A 26 8.97 -5.75 -16.54
N LEU A 27 10.29 -5.95 -16.54
CA LEU A 27 11.21 -5.38 -17.52
C LEU A 27 11.42 -6.23 -18.78
N SER A 28 10.75 -7.39 -18.94
CA SER A 28 11.04 -8.30 -20.06
C SER A 28 10.51 -7.79 -21.39
N GLU A 29 9.30 -7.21 -21.41
CA GLU A 29 8.61 -6.78 -22.64
C GLU A 29 8.47 -5.25 -22.78
N HIS A 30 8.74 -4.49 -21.72
CA HIS A 30 8.53 -3.04 -21.71
C HIS A 30 9.65 -2.30 -20.97
N GLN A 31 9.95 -1.09 -21.43
CA GLN A 31 10.95 -0.21 -20.82
C GLN A 31 10.26 0.90 -20.00
N TYR A 32 10.86 1.25 -18.86
CA TYR A 32 10.37 2.30 -17.96
C TYR A 32 11.52 3.28 -17.70
N PRO A 33 11.85 4.17 -18.65
CA PRO A 33 13.01 5.06 -18.53
C PRO A 33 12.94 5.99 -17.31
N ASP A 34 11.73 6.36 -16.88
CA ASP A 34 11.48 7.18 -15.68
C ASP A 34 11.20 6.35 -14.42
N GLY A 35 11.36 5.02 -14.51
CA GLY A 35 11.08 4.08 -13.43
C GLY A 35 9.61 3.68 -13.30
N PHE A 36 9.33 2.84 -12.30
CA PHE A 36 7.99 2.33 -12.00
C PHE A 36 7.84 2.04 -10.49
N VAL A 37 6.60 1.88 -10.04
CA VAL A 37 6.26 1.34 -8.72
C VAL A 37 5.56 0.00 -8.93
N LEU A 38 6.03 -1.03 -8.24
CA LEU A 38 5.44 -2.36 -8.30
C LEU A 38 4.73 -2.69 -6.99
N PHE A 39 3.42 -2.88 -7.04
CA PHE A 39 2.65 -3.37 -5.90
C PHE A 39 2.73 -4.89 -5.86
N LEU A 40 3.36 -5.43 -4.81
CA LEU A 40 3.66 -6.86 -4.68
C LEU A 40 2.48 -7.71 -4.18
N GLY A 41 1.29 -7.09 -4.06
CA GLY A 41 0.11 -7.71 -3.47
C GLY A 41 0.09 -7.61 -1.94
N THR A 42 -1.01 -8.11 -1.37
CA THR A 42 -1.20 -8.24 0.08
C THR A 42 -1.57 -9.69 0.40
N LEU A 43 -0.99 -10.24 1.47
CA LEU A 43 -1.34 -11.57 1.97
C LEU A 43 -2.60 -11.54 2.84
N PHE A 44 -3.01 -10.33 3.22
CA PHE A 44 -4.17 -10.12 4.05
C PHE A 44 -5.43 -9.99 3.20
N ALA A 45 -6.32 -10.99 3.31
CA ALA A 45 -7.67 -10.95 2.79
C ALA A 45 -8.64 -10.67 3.95
N PRO A 46 -9.24 -9.48 4.03
CA PRO A 46 -10.17 -9.13 5.11
C PRO A 46 -11.51 -9.85 4.93
N VAL A 47 -11.66 -10.99 5.60
CA VAL A 47 -12.90 -11.79 5.61
C VAL A 47 -13.81 -11.50 6.80
N GLN A 48 -13.42 -10.55 7.66
CA GLN A 48 -14.19 -10.20 8.85
C GLN A 48 -15.43 -9.39 8.46
N ASP A 49 -16.57 -9.77 9.01
CA ASP A 49 -17.83 -9.03 8.83
C ASP A 49 -17.82 -7.73 9.65
N ARG A 50 -18.30 -6.64 9.04
CA ARG A 50 -18.53 -5.36 9.74
C ARG A 50 -19.98 -5.14 10.11
N ASP A 51 -20.90 -5.36 9.17
CA ASP A 51 -22.32 -5.02 9.33
C ASP A 51 -23.21 -6.28 9.37
N GLU A 52 -23.06 -7.18 8.39
CA GLU A 52 -23.87 -8.41 8.25
C GLU A 52 -22.96 -9.65 8.22
N GLU A 53 -23.42 -10.74 8.84
CA GLU A 53 -22.69 -12.01 8.85
C GLU A 53 -22.54 -12.59 7.43
N GLY A 54 -21.33 -13.04 7.10
CA GLY A 54 -20.96 -13.62 5.82
C GLY A 54 -20.84 -12.62 4.65
N ARG A 55 -20.84 -11.31 4.91
CA ARG A 55 -20.76 -10.25 3.88
C ARG A 55 -19.39 -9.60 3.77
N GLY A 56 -18.48 -9.90 4.70
CA GLY A 56 -17.21 -9.21 4.87
C GLY A 56 -17.41 -7.77 5.34
N PHE A 57 -16.39 -6.96 5.12
CA PHE A 57 -16.44 -5.54 5.41
C PHE A 57 -16.26 -4.71 4.14
N THR A 58 -16.75 -3.47 4.20
CA THR A 58 -16.44 -2.42 3.25
C THR A 58 -16.09 -1.17 4.04
N HIS A 59 -15.19 -0.36 3.48
CA HIS A 59 -14.84 0.92 4.09
C HIS A 59 -16.03 1.88 4.07
N LYS A 60 -16.19 2.63 5.16
CA LYS A 60 -17.12 3.75 5.28
C LYS A 60 -16.33 5.06 5.21
N VAL A 61 -16.97 6.14 4.76
CA VAL A 61 -16.36 7.47 4.79
C VAL A 61 -15.99 7.82 6.23
N GLY A 62 -14.78 8.32 6.43
CA GLY A 62 -14.22 8.62 7.74
C GLY A 62 -13.32 7.54 8.31
N ASP A 63 -13.38 6.30 7.82
CA ASP A 63 -12.47 5.22 8.24
C ASP A 63 -11.01 5.67 8.11
N VAL A 64 -10.17 5.24 9.04
CA VAL A 64 -8.73 5.49 9.01
C VAL A 64 -8.01 4.19 8.70
N VAL A 65 -7.28 4.17 7.58
CA VAL A 65 -6.48 3.02 7.15
C VAL A 65 -5.02 3.33 7.39
N THR A 66 -4.34 2.46 8.12
CA THR A 66 -2.94 2.58 8.45
C THR A 66 -2.19 1.34 7.98
N ILE A 67 -1.08 1.55 7.26
CA ILE A 67 -0.12 0.51 6.87
C ILE A 67 1.23 0.92 7.41
N GLU A 68 1.93 0.02 8.09
CA GLU A 68 3.21 0.32 8.74
C GLU A 68 4.26 -0.76 8.48
N SER A 69 5.52 -0.34 8.55
CA SER A 69 6.70 -1.19 8.49
C SER A 69 7.81 -0.53 9.29
N ASP A 70 8.52 -1.30 10.11
CA ASP A 70 9.66 -0.80 10.92
C ASP A 70 10.72 -0.08 10.07
N ARG A 71 10.89 -0.49 8.80
CA ARG A 71 11.92 0.08 7.91
C ARG A 71 11.46 1.34 7.19
N LEU A 72 10.17 1.45 6.88
CA LEU A 72 9.64 2.52 6.03
C LEU A 72 8.83 3.55 6.81
N GLY A 73 8.39 3.22 8.03
CA GLY A 73 7.48 4.02 8.83
C GLY A 73 6.03 3.66 8.54
N GLN A 74 5.16 4.64 8.57
CA GLN A 74 3.72 4.46 8.52
C GLN A 74 3.08 5.34 7.44
N LEU A 75 2.10 4.79 6.72
CA LEU A 75 1.20 5.51 5.83
C LEU A 75 -0.21 5.41 6.40
N THR A 76 -0.82 6.57 6.69
CA THR A 76 -2.19 6.65 7.20
C THR A 76 -3.04 7.54 6.30
N ASN A 77 -4.19 7.03 5.86
CA ASN A 77 -5.15 7.75 5.05
C ASN A 77 -6.54 7.69 5.67
N ARG A 78 -7.31 8.76 5.50
CA ARG A 78 -8.74 8.77 5.83
C ARG A 78 -9.56 8.49 4.57
N VAL A 79 -10.49 7.55 4.65
CA VAL A 79 -11.37 7.17 3.54
C VAL A 79 -12.37 8.29 3.28
N VAL A 80 -12.42 8.75 2.04
CA VAL A 80 -13.40 9.71 1.50
C VAL A 80 -13.78 9.30 0.08
N THR A 81 -14.82 9.90 -0.48
CA THR A 81 -15.17 9.67 -1.88
C THR A 81 -14.14 10.35 -2.80
N SER A 82 -13.93 9.81 -4.00
CA SER A 82 -12.96 10.34 -4.96
C SER A 82 -13.19 11.81 -5.31
N ARG A 83 -14.46 12.26 -5.35
CA ARG A 83 -14.82 13.67 -5.58
C ARG A 83 -14.31 14.59 -4.48
N ASP A 84 -14.33 14.13 -3.24
CA ASP A 84 -13.99 14.93 -2.06
C ASP A 84 -12.52 14.73 -1.64
N ALA A 85 -11.80 13.82 -2.28
CA ALA A 85 -10.39 13.58 -2.02
C ALA A 85 -9.56 14.81 -2.42
N ALA A 86 -8.61 15.17 -1.57
CA ALA A 86 -7.67 16.25 -1.89
C ALA A 86 -6.83 15.87 -3.12
N PRO A 87 -6.47 16.85 -3.98
CA PRO A 87 -5.55 16.62 -5.09
C PRO A 87 -4.23 16.03 -4.61
N TRP A 88 -3.68 15.08 -5.36
CA TRP A 88 -2.39 14.49 -5.04
C TRP A 88 -1.27 15.50 -5.25
N SER A 89 -0.48 15.74 -4.20
CA SER A 89 0.71 16.60 -4.23
C SER A 89 2.03 15.81 -4.20
N THR A 90 1.95 14.51 -3.91
CA THR A 90 3.11 13.62 -3.78
C THR A 90 3.10 12.60 -4.91
N GLY A 91 4.07 12.70 -5.83
CA GLY A 91 4.30 11.73 -6.89
C GLY A 91 5.54 10.87 -6.65
N ILE A 92 5.90 10.04 -7.63
CA ILE A 92 7.04 9.13 -7.55
C ILE A 92 8.36 9.86 -7.26
N GLY A 93 8.61 11.03 -7.86
CA GLY A 93 9.82 11.82 -7.60
C GLY A 93 9.92 12.30 -6.14
N ALA A 94 8.81 12.72 -5.55
CA ALA A 94 8.76 13.12 -4.14
C ALA A 94 9.02 11.92 -3.20
N LEU A 95 8.54 10.72 -3.57
CA LEU A 95 8.86 9.48 -2.86
C LEU A 95 10.36 9.19 -2.90
N TYR A 96 10.99 9.21 -4.08
CA TYR A 96 12.44 8.96 -4.21
C TYR A 96 13.26 9.97 -3.43
N ALA A 97 12.92 11.27 -3.50
CA ALA A 97 13.57 12.31 -2.71
C ALA A 97 13.43 12.07 -1.20
N ASN A 98 12.24 11.65 -0.74
CA ASN A 98 12.02 11.28 0.67
C ASN A 98 12.91 10.10 1.08
N LEU A 99 12.97 9.02 0.28
CA LEU A 99 13.77 7.84 0.59
C LEU A 99 15.27 8.15 0.61
N LEU A 100 15.77 8.95 -0.33
CA LEU A 100 17.16 9.44 -0.36
C LEU A 100 17.48 10.27 0.89
N SER A 101 16.62 11.20 1.27
CA SER A 101 16.82 12.04 2.47
C SER A 101 16.92 11.24 3.78
N ARG A 102 16.35 10.03 3.80
CA ARG A 102 16.37 9.10 4.93
C ARG A 102 17.50 8.06 4.84
N GLY A 103 18.34 8.12 3.81
CA GLY A 103 19.44 7.17 3.58
C GLY A 103 18.98 5.76 3.18
N LEU A 104 17.76 5.61 2.67
CA LEU A 104 17.18 4.32 2.28
C LEU A 104 17.49 3.91 0.83
N LEU A 105 18.03 4.84 0.04
CA LEU A 105 18.52 4.60 -1.32
C LEU A 105 19.99 5.05 -1.41
N LYS A 106 20.77 4.37 -2.24
CA LYS A 106 22.12 4.82 -2.61
C LYS A 106 22.04 5.60 -3.92
N ALA A 107 22.72 6.74 -3.98
CA ALA A 107 22.91 7.51 -5.20
C ALA A 107 23.90 6.80 -6.14
#